data_AF-A0A523CES5-F1
#
_entry.id   AF-A0A523CES5-F1
#
_cell.length_a   1.000
_cell.length_b   1.000
_cell.length_c   1.000
_cell.angle_alpha   90.00
_cell.angle_beta   90.00
_cell.angle_gamma   90.00
#
_symmetry.space_group_name_H-M   'P 1'
#
loop_
_entity.id
_entity.type
_entity.pdbx_description
1 polymer ?
#
loop_
_entity_poly.entity_id
_entity_poly.type
_entity_poly.pdbx_seq_one_letter_code
_entity_poly.pdbx_strand_id
1 'polypeptide(L)'
;MNAKMRRLLSDESGVALITVIGIMAVITVLAVGSFVLAQQTLFESKKIEDQSRAFRAASSGLDVVLTTFSDESTATDFPITGETPDGAYTVTLEDLGGSEYRLISSGVGLDGSNETVKQQFYYMNLWKMNFAGTGPQSLISGSGGLAGTSNIIGPFYMKGNLAIANNMSCLEGPFFVKGGNITVGSSGSLGTSSTYVKVYCDGTGNPAVPANGAKGGAGGVFVTSVSRSVPDITLPTITDEMLEQWASKSQSESIDNIMGTPDKNLGANLETSNGQASDYSLMKPPGTLTWTRAMAQATPTNVNYKFIGRADGTISARGAGTTNLTLGGRSFGAWGSVTTTDGISLPAGPTGANYTLANKHDDFAYDDVNNRLYISGTVFVDGSLTISENMTYIGNGSIVVNGPVYINGTVRPYGTNTQGESNKYALGLVTPVDMYVNFSSNNNYANKSADEIRATTPDLAGAFFCQGTVHFGNNPLVRGSVIAGKIDSGGPNMCLVTNPLLPTYLPESLPGVDRGLLMPGLWTRG
;
A
#
# COMPACT_ATOMS: atom_id res chain seq x y z
N MET A 1 -29.30 -86.76 -29.35
CA MET A 1 -28.07 -86.39 -30.09
C MET A 1 -28.07 -87.15 -31.42
N ASN A 2 -28.31 -86.46 -32.54
CA ASN A 2 -28.68 -87.06 -33.83
C ASN A 2 -27.48 -87.71 -34.55
N ALA A 3 -27.69 -88.89 -35.16
CA ALA A 3 -26.68 -89.67 -35.88
C ALA A 3 -26.02 -88.92 -37.05
N LYS A 4 -26.69 -87.90 -37.63
CA LYS A 4 -26.11 -86.98 -38.63
C LYS A 4 -24.98 -86.11 -38.08
N MET A 5 -25.00 -85.78 -36.78
CA MET A 5 -24.00 -84.93 -36.13
C MET A 5 -22.69 -85.69 -35.85
N ARG A 6 -22.78 -87.02 -35.67
CA ARG A 6 -21.58 -87.88 -35.53
C ARG A 6 -20.82 -88.09 -36.84
N ARG A 7 -21.50 -88.02 -37.99
CA ARG A 7 -20.88 -88.24 -39.32
C ARG A 7 -20.18 -86.99 -39.88
N LEU A 8 -20.63 -85.79 -39.48
CA LEU A 8 -19.94 -84.53 -39.79
C LEU A 8 -18.68 -84.29 -38.94
N LEU A 9 -18.56 -84.96 -37.79
CA LEU A 9 -17.38 -84.90 -36.90
C LEU A 9 -16.26 -85.88 -37.30
N SER A 10 -16.48 -86.77 -38.26
CA SER A 10 -15.48 -87.74 -38.74
C SER A 10 -14.87 -87.39 -40.10
N ASP A 11 -15.18 -86.21 -40.64
CA ASP A 11 -14.69 -85.74 -41.94
C ASP A 11 -13.82 -84.50 -41.69
N GLU A 12 -12.56 -84.50 -42.13
CA GLU A 12 -11.58 -83.41 -41.85
C GLU A 12 -12.12 -82.03 -42.30
N SER A 13 -13.01 -82.01 -43.29
CA SER A 13 -13.70 -80.81 -43.78
C SER A 13 -14.74 -80.23 -42.80
N GLY A 14 -15.39 -81.06 -41.98
CA GLY A 14 -16.39 -80.64 -40.98
C GLY A 14 -15.76 -80.06 -39.71
N VAL A 15 -14.61 -80.60 -39.30
CA VAL A 15 -13.80 -80.06 -38.20
C VAL A 15 -13.19 -78.70 -38.58
N ALA A 16 -12.73 -78.55 -39.83
CA ALA A 16 -12.25 -77.27 -40.37
C ALA A 16 -13.32 -76.17 -40.40
N LEU A 17 -14.56 -76.51 -40.79
CA LEU A 17 -15.66 -75.54 -40.80
C LEU A 17 -16.02 -75.03 -39.40
N ILE A 18 -16.08 -75.93 -38.41
CA ILE A 18 -16.39 -75.58 -37.02
C ILE A 18 -15.27 -74.73 -36.39
N THR A 19 -14.01 -75.04 -36.69
CA THR A 19 -12.87 -74.23 -36.22
C THR A 19 -12.86 -72.84 -36.84
N VAL A 20 -13.13 -72.70 -38.15
CA VAL A 20 -13.22 -71.39 -38.80
C VAL A 20 -14.38 -70.56 -38.25
N ILE A 21 -15.56 -71.16 -38.05
CA ILE A 21 -16.71 -70.46 -37.44
C ILE A 21 -16.40 -70.06 -35.99
N GLY A 22 -15.73 -70.93 -35.22
CA GLY A 22 -15.29 -70.62 -33.87
C GLY A 22 -14.28 -69.46 -33.81
N ILE A 23 -13.30 -69.45 -34.72
CA ILE A 23 -12.32 -68.38 -34.84
C ILE A 23 -13.00 -67.07 -35.29
N MET A 24 -13.89 -67.11 -36.27
CA MET A 24 -14.65 -65.94 -36.71
C MET A 24 -15.52 -65.36 -35.59
N ALA A 25 -16.18 -66.21 -34.80
CA ALA A 25 -16.97 -65.76 -33.66
C ALA A 25 -16.10 -65.07 -32.60
N VAL A 26 -14.94 -65.66 -32.26
CA VAL A 26 -13.99 -65.07 -31.30
C VAL A 26 -13.44 -63.74 -31.80
N ILE A 27 -13.03 -63.65 -33.07
CA ILE A 27 -12.55 -62.39 -33.68
C ILE A 27 -13.65 -61.33 -33.67
N THR A 28 -14.90 -61.70 -33.94
CA THR A 28 -16.02 -60.75 -33.94
C THR A 28 -16.30 -60.21 -32.54
N VAL A 29 -16.28 -61.07 -31.52
CA VAL A 29 -16.44 -60.65 -30.11
C VAL A 29 -15.29 -59.75 -29.67
N LEU A 30 -14.04 -60.08 -30.06
CA LEU A 30 -12.88 -59.22 -29.82
C LEU A 30 -13.01 -57.87 -30.53
N ALA A 31 -13.40 -57.85 -31.80
CA ALA A 31 -13.56 -56.63 -32.58
C ALA A 31 -14.66 -55.72 -32.02
N VAL A 32 -15.80 -56.28 -31.63
CA VAL A 32 -16.88 -55.52 -30.98
C VAL A 32 -16.44 -55.02 -29.61
N GLY A 33 -15.73 -55.84 -28.82
CA GLY A 33 -15.16 -55.43 -27.53
C GLY A 33 -14.16 -54.28 -27.67
N SER A 34 -13.24 -54.36 -28.64
CA SER A 34 -12.28 -53.30 -28.93
C SER A 34 -12.95 -52.02 -29.43
N PHE A 35 -13.99 -52.12 -30.25
CA PHE A 35 -14.75 -50.96 -30.74
C PHE A 35 -15.50 -50.24 -29.61
N VAL A 36 -16.11 -50.99 -28.69
CA VAL A 36 -16.78 -50.42 -27.51
C VAL A 36 -15.79 -49.72 -26.59
N LEU A 37 -14.63 -50.32 -26.33
CA LEU A 37 -13.56 -49.68 -25.55
C LEU A 37 -13.05 -48.40 -26.22
N ALA A 38 -12.82 -48.45 -27.54
CA ALA A 38 -12.39 -47.27 -28.30
C ALA A 38 -13.42 -46.13 -28.27
N GLN A 39 -14.72 -46.45 -28.34
CA GLN A 39 -15.76 -45.43 -28.18
C GLN A 39 -15.75 -44.81 -26.78
N GLN A 40 -15.61 -45.62 -25.73
CA GLN A 40 -15.51 -45.11 -24.36
C GLN A 40 -14.31 -44.16 -24.20
N THR A 41 -13.14 -44.56 -24.71
CA THR A 41 -11.94 -43.71 -24.66
C THR A 41 -12.10 -42.42 -25.47
N LEU A 42 -12.78 -42.46 -26.62
CA LEU A 42 -13.07 -41.26 -27.42
C LEU A 42 -14.05 -40.31 -26.72
N PHE A 43 -15.10 -40.85 -26.08
CA PHE A 43 -16.04 -40.04 -25.29
C PHE A 43 -15.37 -39.41 -24.08
N GLU A 44 -14.52 -40.15 -23.38
CA GLU A 44 -13.73 -39.61 -22.27
C GLU A 44 -12.74 -38.55 -22.75
N SER A 45 -12.05 -38.79 -23.86
CA SER A 45 -11.09 -37.83 -24.44
C SER A 45 -11.78 -36.54 -24.86
N LYS A 46 -12.93 -36.64 -25.53
CA LYS A 46 -13.73 -35.47 -25.93
C LYS A 46 -14.22 -34.69 -24.70
N LYS A 47 -14.73 -35.39 -23.69
CA LYS A 47 -15.15 -34.76 -22.43
C LYS A 47 -14.00 -34.01 -21.74
N ILE A 48 -12.80 -34.60 -21.71
CA ILE A 48 -11.60 -33.96 -21.13
C ILE A 48 -11.19 -32.74 -21.94
N GLU A 49 -11.26 -32.80 -23.26
CA GLU A 49 -10.94 -31.68 -24.15
C GLU A 49 -11.91 -30.51 -23.93
N ASP A 50 -13.21 -30.81 -23.90
CA ASP A 50 -14.29 -29.85 -23.66
C ASP A 50 -14.14 -29.17 -22.29
N GLN A 51 -13.93 -29.97 -21.23
CA GLN A 51 -13.62 -29.45 -19.88
C GLN A 51 -12.34 -28.61 -19.85
N SER A 52 -11.32 -28.94 -20.65
CA SER A 52 -10.09 -28.17 -20.72
C SER A 52 -10.29 -26.81 -21.37
N ARG A 53 -11.20 -26.69 -22.34
CA ARG A 53 -11.56 -25.41 -22.98
C ARG A 53 -12.34 -24.52 -22.04
N ALA A 54 -13.37 -25.05 -21.37
CA ALA A 54 -14.11 -24.32 -20.34
C ALA A 54 -13.18 -23.83 -19.21
N PHE A 55 -12.23 -24.67 -18.78
CA PHE A 55 -11.21 -24.29 -17.80
C PHE A 55 -10.32 -23.14 -18.27
N ARG A 56 -9.84 -23.17 -19.53
CA ARG A 56 -9.01 -22.08 -20.09
C ARG A 56 -9.77 -20.76 -20.14
N ALA A 57 -11.04 -20.78 -20.56
CA ALA A 57 -11.89 -19.60 -20.54
C ALA A 57 -12.04 -19.04 -19.11
N ALA A 58 -12.32 -19.91 -18.13
CA ALA A 58 -12.42 -19.53 -16.71
C ALA A 58 -11.11 -18.92 -16.16
N SER A 59 -9.97 -19.57 -16.41
CA SER A 59 -8.65 -19.08 -15.98
C SER A 59 -8.30 -17.74 -16.63
N SER A 60 -8.55 -17.55 -17.92
CA SER A 60 -8.29 -16.29 -18.61
C SER A 60 -9.09 -15.13 -18.00
N GLY A 61 -10.37 -15.35 -17.68
CA GLY A 61 -11.18 -14.32 -17.03
C GLY A 61 -10.65 -13.93 -15.66
N LEU A 62 -10.18 -14.92 -14.90
CA LEU A 62 -9.59 -14.71 -13.58
C LEU A 62 -8.29 -13.91 -13.66
N ASP A 63 -7.42 -14.22 -14.62
CA ASP A 63 -6.16 -13.49 -14.84
C ASP A 63 -6.39 -12.03 -15.23
N VAL A 64 -7.35 -11.77 -16.13
CA VAL A 64 -7.72 -10.39 -16.54
C VAL A 64 -8.12 -9.58 -15.30
N VAL A 65 -9.04 -10.10 -14.50
CA VAL A 65 -9.53 -9.36 -13.32
C VAL A 65 -8.42 -9.19 -12.28
N LEU A 66 -7.59 -10.20 -12.02
CA LEU A 66 -6.46 -10.07 -11.10
C LEU A 66 -5.47 -8.97 -11.52
N THR A 67 -5.24 -8.80 -12.83
CA THR A 67 -4.32 -7.76 -13.32
C THR A 67 -4.88 -6.34 -13.19
N THR A 68 -6.21 -6.17 -13.18
CA THR A 68 -6.86 -4.87 -13.11
C THR A 68 -7.51 -4.58 -11.75
N PHE A 69 -7.46 -5.52 -10.81
CA PHE A 69 -8.10 -5.37 -9.51
C PHE A 69 -7.48 -4.23 -8.70
N SER A 70 -8.35 -3.39 -8.13
CA SER A 70 -7.98 -2.28 -7.26
C SER A 70 -8.89 -2.22 -6.03
N ASP A 71 -8.49 -1.48 -5.00
CA ASP A 71 -9.32 -1.21 -3.81
C ASP A 71 -10.63 -0.47 -4.13
N GLU A 72 -10.70 0.18 -5.31
CA GLU A 72 -11.90 0.84 -5.81
C GLU A 72 -12.82 -0.14 -6.55
N SER A 73 -12.36 -1.36 -6.83
CA SER A 73 -13.17 -2.41 -7.43
C SER A 73 -14.24 -2.84 -6.41
N THR A 74 -15.46 -2.41 -6.65
CA THR A 74 -16.62 -2.64 -5.80
C THR A 74 -17.40 -3.86 -6.24
N ALA A 75 -18.25 -4.41 -5.37
CA ALA A 75 -19.19 -5.46 -5.75
C ALA A 75 -20.13 -5.05 -6.91
N THR A 76 -20.30 -3.75 -7.18
CA THR A 76 -21.08 -3.24 -8.32
C THR A 76 -20.34 -3.29 -9.65
N ASP A 77 -19.01 -3.39 -9.65
CA ASP A 77 -18.20 -3.58 -10.87
C ASP A 77 -18.24 -5.04 -11.36
N PHE A 78 -18.84 -5.93 -10.57
CA PHE A 78 -19.04 -7.35 -10.85
C PHE A 78 -20.52 -7.67 -11.07
N PRO A 79 -20.87 -8.66 -11.91
CA PRO A 79 -19.98 -9.59 -12.60
C PRO A 79 -19.27 -8.99 -13.82
N ILE A 80 -18.02 -9.38 -14.03
CA ILE A 80 -17.27 -9.09 -15.26
C ILE A 80 -17.44 -10.26 -16.21
N THR A 81 -17.87 -9.99 -17.43
CA THR A 81 -18.02 -11.01 -18.48
C THR A 81 -17.05 -10.75 -19.63
N GLY A 82 -16.63 -11.80 -20.31
CA GLY A 82 -15.78 -11.70 -21.48
C GLY A 82 -15.75 -12.97 -22.31
N GLU A 83 -15.11 -12.89 -23.47
CA GLU A 83 -15.00 -13.99 -24.42
C GLU A 83 -13.54 -14.31 -24.72
N THR A 84 -13.29 -15.59 -24.96
CA THR A 84 -12.02 -16.13 -25.41
C THR A 84 -12.27 -17.03 -26.62
N PRO A 85 -11.25 -17.38 -27.42
CA PRO A 85 -11.41 -18.36 -28.50
C PRO A 85 -11.93 -19.73 -28.04
N ASP A 86 -11.73 -20.08 -26.76
CA ASP A 86 -12.12 -21.35 -26.17
C ASP A 86 -13.53 -21.33 -25.54
N GLY A 87 -14.15 -20.16 -25.36
CA GLY A 87 -15.45 -19.99 -24.70
C GLY A 87 -15.66 -18.63 -24.04
N ALA A 88 -16.75 -18.47 -23.30
CA ALA A 88 -17.05 -17.26 -22.54
C ALA A 88 -16.76 -17.46 -21.04
N TYR A 89 -16.53 -16.38 -20.30
CA TYR A 89 -16.36 -16.44 -18.85
C TYR A 89 -17.20 -15.37 -18.13
N THR A 90 -17.51 -15.65 -16.87
CA THR A 90 -18.14 -14.71 -15.93
C THR A 90 -17.38 -14.76 -14.61
N VAL A 91 -16.87 -13.61 -14.17
CA VAL A 91 -16.13 -13.46 -12.92
C VAL A 91 -16.99 -12.71 -11.91
N THR A 92 -17.08 -13.22 -10.68
CA THR A 92 -17.70 -12.55 -9.53
C THR A 92 -16.69 -12.36 -8.41
N LEU A 93 -16.92 -11.35 -7.57
CA LEU A 93 -16.10 -11.01 -6.41
C LEU A 93 -16.88 -11.28 -5.12
N GLU A 94 -16.23 -11.95 -4.17
CA GLU A 94 -16.68 -12.13 -2.79
C GLU A 94 -15.68 -11.43 -1.84
N ASP A 95 -16.14 -10.45 -1.07
CA ASP A 95 -15.36 -9.80 0.00
C ASP A 95 -15.45 -10.63 1.28
N LEU A 96 -14.32 -11.19 1.71
CA LEU A 96 -14.20 -12.02 2.92
C LEU A 96 -13.81 -11.19 4.16
N GLY A 97 -13.65 -9.88 3.99
CA GLY A 97 -13.32 -8.90 5.01
C GLY A 97 -11.84 -8.90 5.42
N GLY A 98 -11.35 -7.73 5.86
CA GLY A 98 -9.98 -7.60 6.35
C GLY A 98 -8.91 -7.68 5.26
N SER A 99 -9.19 -7.09 4.08
CA SER A 99 -8.29 -7.06 2.91
C SER A 99 -8.15 -8.40 2.17
N GLU A 100 -9.14 -9.28 2.33
CA GLU A 100 -9.17 -10.63 1.78
C GLU A 100 -10.36 -10.79 0.84
N TYR A 101 -10.09 -11.22 -0.39
CA TYR A 101 -11.07 -11.30 -1.47
C TYR A 101 -11.03 -12.68 -2.10
N ARG A 102 -12.15 -13.10 -2.69
CA ARG A 102 -12.23 -14.30 -3.52
C ARG A 102 -12.88 -13.97 -4.84
N LEU A 103 -12.13 -14.20 -5.92
CA LEU A 103 -12.67 -14.19 -7.27
C LEU A 103 -13.15 -15.60 -7.62
N ILE A 104 -14.34 -15.66 -8.23
CA ILE A 104 -14.95 -16.88 -8.73
C ILE A 104 -15.20 -16.67 -10.21
N SER A 105 -14.47 -17.39 -11.06
CA SER A 105 -14.62 -17.36 -12.52
C SER A 105 -15.28 -18.65 -13.00
N SER A 106 -16.42 -18.53 -13.67
CA SER A 106 -17.13 -19.63 -14.34
C SER A 106 -16.92 -19.49 -15.84
N GLY A 107 -16.28 -20.48 -16.46
CA GLY A 107 -16.02 -20.53 -17.90
C GLY A 107 -16.95 -21.52 -18.58
N VAL A 108 -17.59 -21.09 -19.67
CA VAL A 108 -18.46 -21.92 -20.50
C VAL A 108 -17.78 -22.13 -21.85
N GLY A 109 -17.43 -23.38 -22.17
CA GLY A 109 -16.88 -23.77 -23.46
C GLY A 109 -17.89 -23.58 -24.59
N LEU A 110 -17.42 -23.50 -25.84
CA LEU A 110 -18.28 -23.39 -27.04
C LEU A 110 -19.30 -24.53 -27.19
N ASP A 111 -19.04 -25.66 -26.53
CA ASP A 111 -19.85 -26.87 -26.50
C ASP A 111 -20.88 -26.88 -25.35
N GLY A 112 -20.84 -25.88 -24.46
CA GLY A 112 -21.71 -25.77 -23.28
C GLY A 112 -21.17 -26.44 -22.02
N SER A 113 -19.96 -27.01 -22.05
CA SER A 113 -19.26 -27.46 -20.84
C SER A 113 -18.97 -26.28 -19.90
N ASN A 114 -19.05 -26.49 -18.58
CA ASN A 114 -18.82 -25.43 -17.60
C ASN A 114 -17.76 -25.89 -16.58
N GLU A 115 -16.83 -25.00 -16.26
CA GLU A 115 -15.82 -25.20 -15.23
C GLU A 115 -15.71 -23.94 -14.35
N THR A 116 -15.49 -24.11 -13.05
CA THR A 116 -15.32 -22.99 -12.13
C THR A 116 -13.92 -22.98 -11.54
N VAL A 117 -13.30 -21.81 -11.56
CA VAL A 117 -12.00 -21.54 -10.92
C VAL A 117 -12.19 -20.47 -9.86
N LYS A 118 -11.68 -20.71 -8.66
CA LYS A 118 -11.72 -19.75 -7.56
C LYS A 118 -10.32 -19.42 -7.10
N GLN A 119 -10.02 -18.13 -6.99
CA GLN A 119 -8.78 -17.62 -6.42
C GLN A 119 -9.12 -16.72 -5.23
N GLN A 120 -8.67 -17.12 -4.06
CA GLN A 120 -8.61 -16.26 -2.90
C GLN A 120 -7.29 -15.49 -2.91
N PHE A 121 -7.30 -14.21 -2.61
CA PHE A 121 -6.12 -13.35 -2.60
C PHE A 121 -6.29 -12.26 -1.55
N TYR A 122 -5.16 -11.68 -1.14
CA TYR A 122 -5.14 -10.46 -0.35
C TYR A 122 -4.88 -9.29 -1.28
N TYR A 123 -5.62 -8.21 -1.11
CA TYR A 123 -5.28 -6.93 -1.71
C TYR A 123 -5.07 -5.93 -0.59
N MET A 124 -3.87 -5.37 -0.49
CA MET A 124 -3.52 -4.43 0.57
C MET A 124 -2.86 -3.19 -0.02
N ASN A 125 -3.33 -2.01 0.36
CA ASN A 125 -2.62 -0.78 0.08
C ASN A 125 -1.64 -0.47 1.24
N LEU A 126 -0.35 -0.35 0.91
CA LEU A 126 0.71 -0.05 1.89
C LEU A 126 0.43 1.21 2.71
N TRP A 127 -0.23 2.20 2.09
CA TRP A 127 -0.53 3.50 2.68
C TRP A 127 -1.90 3.55 3.40
N LYS A 128 -2.59 2.41 3.50
CA LYS A 128 -3.75 2.18 4.38
C LYS A 128 -3.36 1.43 5.66
N MET A 129 -2.07 1.31 5.95
CA MET A 129 -1.58 0.64 7.13
C MET A 129 -0.31 1.27 7.67
N ASN A 130 0.04 0.91 8.89
CA ASN A 130 1.35 1.18 9.46
C ASN A 130 2.20 -0.09 9.36
N PHE A 131 3.46 0.07 8.96
CA PHE A 131 4.35 -1.04 8.67
C PHE A 131 5.65 -0.94 9.47
N ALA A 132 5.97 -2.02 10.17
CA ALA A 132 7.20 -2.18 10.92
C ALA A 132 7.86 -3.51 10.54
N GLY A 133 8.66 -3.53 9.47
CA GLY A 133 9.27 -4.78 8.99
C GLY A 133 10.71 -4.57 8.54
N THR A 134 11.58 -5.40 9.12
CA THR A 134 13.04 -5.24 9.27
C THR A 134 13.83 -5.32 7.96
N GLY A 135 13.65 -4.31 7.10
CA GLY A 135 14.48 -3.98 5.94
C GLY A 135 14.66 -5.08 4.90
N PRO A 136 15.45 -4.82 3.85
CA PRO A 136 15.94 -5.89 2.98
C PRO A 136 16.88 -6.79 3.80
N GLN A 137 16.43 -8.02 4.08
CA GLN A 137 17.21 -9.13 4.65
C GLN A 137 17.55 -9.13 6.14
N SER A 138 16.57 -9.02 7.05
CA SER A 138 16.84 -9.37 8.44
C SER A 138 15.95 -10.50 8.97
N LEU A 139 16.49 -11.72 8.91
CA LEU A 139 16.19 -12.84 9.81
C LEU A 139 16.59 -12.42 11.24
N ILE A 140 15.77 -11.61 11.93
CA ILE A 140 16.06 -11.24 13.31
C ILE A 140 15.48 -12.28 14.26
N SER A 141 16.38 -13.07 14.85
CA SER A 141 16.15 -13.71 16.14
C SER A 141 16.11 -12.63 17.24
N GLY A 142 14.96 -12.43 17.86
CA GLY A 142 14.87 -11.85 19.21
C GLY A 142 14.53 -10.35 19.37
N SER A 143 14.31 -9.58 18.31
CA SER A 143 13.87 -8.17 18.39
C SER A 143 12.80 -7.91 17.32
N GLY A 144 11.55 -7.69 17.73
CA GLY A 144 10.44 -7.42 16.80
C GLY A 144 10.60 -6.09 16.03
N GLY A 145 9.85 -5.92 14.94
CA GLY A 145 9.88 -4.69 14.13
C GLY A 145 9.42 -3.41 14.86
N LEU A 146 8.73 -3.57 16.00
CA LEU A 146 8.29 -2.50 16.90
C LEU A 146 9.04 -2.62 18.24
N ALA A 147 9.69 -1.54 18.67
CA ALA A 147 10.32 -1.44 19.98
C ALA A 147 9.62 -0.36 20.84
N GLY A 148 9.44 -0.64 22.13
CA GLY A 148 8.82 0.25 23.12
C GLY A 148 7.28 0.13 23.20
N THR A 149 6.61 1.07 23.87
CA THR A 149 5.15 1.01 24.08
C THR A 149 4.40 1.93 23.12
N SER A 150 3.40 1.39 22.44
CA SER A 150 2.57 2.12 21.50
C SER A 150 1.08 1.74 21.59
N ASN A 151 0.24 2.68 21.14
CA ASN A 151 -1.17 2.48 20.88
C ASN A 151 -1.41 2.51 19.38
N ILE A 152 -2.12 1.51 18.85
CA ILE A 152 -2.32 1.33 17.40
C ILE A 152 -3.81 1.32 17.11
N ILE A 153 -4.22 2.17 16.18
CA ILE A 153 -5.59 2.32 15.69
C ILE A 153 -5.57 2.17 14.17
N GLY A 154 -6.02 1.01 13.71
CA GLY A 154 -6.12 0.65 12.31
C GLY A 154 -5.16 -0.46 11.89
N PRO A 155 -5.08 -0.77 10.59
CA PRO A 155 -4.31 -1.89 10.10
C PRO A 155 -2.81 -1.76 10.39
N PHE A 156 -2.19 -2.85 10.83
CA PHE A 156 -0.76 -2.87 11.19
C PHE A 156 -0.10 -4.17 10.72
N TYR A 157 1.07 -4.04 10.09
CA TYR A 157 1.89 -5.16 9.67
C TYR A 157 3.25 -5.14 10.37
N MET A 158 3.68 -6.31 10.86
CA MET A 158 5.02 -6.48 11.35
C MET A 158 5.61 -7.87 11.11
N LYS A 159 6.94 -7.92 11.11
CA LYS A 159 7.72 -9.16 11.18
C LYS A 159 8.26 -9.36 12.60
N GLY A 160 8.28 -10.61 13.05
CA GLY A 160 8.75 -11.01 14.38
C GLY A 160 7.66 -11.01 15.47
N ASN A 161 8.07 -11.07 16.73
CA ASN A 161 7.14 -11.16 17.87
C ASN A 161 6.54 -9.79 18.22
N LEU A 162 5.23 -9.75 18.45
CA LEU A 162 4.52 -8.59 19.01
C LEU A 162 4.31 -8.78 20.51
N ALA A 163 4.91 -7.93 21.33
CA ALA A 163 4.66 -7.88 22.76
C ALA A 163 3.81 -6.66 23.11
N ILE A 164 2.52 -6.87 23.36
CA ILE A 164 1.61 -5.83 23.84
C ILE A 164 1.81 -5.70 25.34
N ALA A 165 2.68 -4.77 25.74
CA ALA A 165 2.98 -4.48 27.13
C ALA A 165 1.79 -3.83 27.88
N ASN A 166 1.94 -3.62 29.19
CA ASN A 166 0.86 -3.13 30.07
C ASN A 166 0.30 -1.73 29.72
N ASN A 167 1.02 -0.93 28.95
CA ASN A 167 0.59 0.41 28.51
C ASN A 167 0.41 0.48 26.98
N MET A 168 0.20 -0.67 26.33
CA MET A 168 -0.02 -0.78 24.90
C MET A 168 -1.45 -1.22 24.62
N SER A 169 -2.06 -0.62 23.61
CA SER A 169 -3.38 -1.02 23.13
C SER A 169 -3.41 -1.07 21.61
N CYS A 170 -3.97 -2.15 21.09
CA CYS A 170 -4.20 -2.39 19.68
C CYS A 170 -5.71 -2.37 19.48
N LEU A 171 -6.29 -1.20 19.27
CA LEU A 171 -7.74 -1.00 19.40
C LEU A 171 -8.52 -1.48 18.17
N GLU A 172 -7.88 -1.48 16.99
CA GLU A 172 -8.48 -1.81 15.70
C GLU A 172 -7.45 -2.45 14.78
N GLY A 173 -7.89 -3.19 13.76
CA GLY A 173 -6.99 -3.87 12.81
C GLY A 173 -7.52 -3.85 11.37
N PRO A 174 -7.17 -4.85 10.53
CA PRO A 174 -6.50 -6.11 10.87
C PRO A 174 -5.02 -5.98 11.30
N PHE A 175 -4.55 -6.94 12.11
CA PHE A 175 -3.13 -7.10 12.44
C PHE A 175 -2.51 -8.25 11.68
N PHE A 176 -1.33 -8.03 11.13
CA PHE A 176 -0.52 -9.03 10.45
C PHE A 176 0.82 -9.18 11.17
N VAL A 177 1.07 -10.38 11.71
CA VAL A 177 2.30 -10.73 12.43
C VAL A 177 2.94 -11.93 11.76
N LYS A 178 4.03 -11.69 11.01
CA LYS A 178 4.75 -12.70 10.23
C LYS A 178 5.99 -13.18 10.97
N GLY A 179 6.20 -14.49 11.05
CA GLY A 179 7.36 -15.13 11.68
C GLY A 179 7.44 -14.95 13.19
N GLY A 180 6.32 -14.72 13.89
CA GLY A 180 6.33 -14.46 15.33
C GLY A 180 4.99 -14.61 16.02
N ASN A 181 5.01 -14.57 17.36
CA ASN A 181 3.85 -14.71 18.23
C ASN A 181 3.39 -13.34 18.75
N ILE A 182 2.13 -13.27 19.16
CA ILE A 182 1.56 -12.17 19.92
C ILE A 182 1.55 -12.56 21.40
N THR A 183 2.03 -11.67 22.25
CA THR A 183 1.92 -11.80 23.71
C THR A 183 1.26 -10.55 24.27
N VAL A 184 0.44 -10.72 25.31
CA VAL A 184 -0.31 -9.61 25.92
C VAL A 184 -0.04 -9.59 27.42
N GLY A 185 0.40 -8.43 27.90
CA GLY A 185 0.65 -8.12 29.31
C GLY A 185 -0.64 -8.08 30.14
N SER A 186 -0.51 -7.84 31.45
CA SER A 186 -1.66 -7.81 32.38
C SER A 186 -2.64 -6.67 32.13
N SER A 187 -2.17 -5.55 31.57
CA SER A 187 -2.98 -4.35 31.29
C SER A 187 -2.94 -3.92 29.83
N GLY A 188 -2.28 -4.72 28.97
CA GLY A 188 -2.26 -4.49 27.53
C GLY A 188 -3.57 -4.94 26.88
N SER A 189 -3.94 -4.33 25.75
CA SER A 189 -5.19 -4.67 25.05
C SER A 189 -4.97 -5.01 23.58
N LEU A 190 -5.58 -6.10 23.12
CA LEU A 190 -5.73 -6.46 21.71
C LEU A 190 -7.23 -6.51 21.40
N GLY A 191 -7.73 -5.48 20.74
CA GLY A 191 -9.15 -5.16 20.65
C GLY A 191 -9.72 -4.67 21.97
N THR A 192 -11.04 -4.51 21.99
CA THR A 192 -11.83 -4.17 23.18
C THR A 192 -13.08 -5.05 23.22
N SER A 193 -13.78 -5.07 24.36
CA SER A 193 -15.03 -5.84 24.50
C SER A 193 -16.13 -5.40 23.54
N SER A 194 -16.08 -4.16 23.04
CA SER A 194 -17.01 -3.63 22.04
C SER A 194 -16.48 -3.73 20.61
N THR A 195 -15.16 -3.81 20.41
CA THR A 195 -14.51 -3.82 19.09
C THR A 195 -13.50 -4.95 19.00
N TYR A 196 -13.92 -6.05 18.38
CA TYR A 196 -13.05 -7.20 18.15
C TYR A 196 -12.18 -6.98 16.92
N VAL A 197 -10.97 -7.55 16.95
CA VAL A 197 -9.97 -7.33 15.90
C VAL A 197 -9.67 -8.62 15.14
N LYS A 198 -9.50 -8.54 13.81
CA LYS A 198 -9.05 -9.68 12.98
C LYS A 198 -7.52 -9.78 13.04
N VAL A 199 -6.99 -10.99 13.30
CA VAL A 199 -5.55 -11.23 13.46
C VAL A 199 -5.07 -12.28 12.46
N TYR A 200 -3.98 -11.97 11.78
CA TYR A 200 -3.23 -12.89 10.93
C TYR A 200 -1.87 -13.12 11.61
N CYS A 201 -1.61 -14.33 12.10
CA CYS A 201 -0.41 -14.68 12.85
C CYS A 201 0.05 -16.12 12.54
N ASP A 202 1.22 -16.28 11.93
CA ASP A 202 1.81 -17.58 11.58
C ASP A 202 2.82 -18.10 12.63
N GLY A 203 2.90 -17.45 13.79
CA GLY A 203 3.73 -17.89 14.90
C GLY A 203 3.41 -19.31 15.37
N THR A 204 4.43 -20.04 15.81
CA THR A 204 4.34 -21.45 16.24
C THR A 204 4.13 -21.62 17.75
N GLY A 205 3.99 -20.52 18.50
CA GLY A 205 3.77 -20.56 19.95
C GLY A 205 2.46 -21.27 20.32
N ASN A 206 2.39 -21.78 21.56
CA ASN A 206 1.20 -22.41 22.11
C ASN A 206 0.67 -21.64 23.35
N PRO A 207 -0.30 -20.72 23.19
CA PRO A 207 -0.88 -20.27 21.93
C PRO A 207 -0.05 -19.13 21.30
N ALA A 208 -0.03 -19.04 19.97
CA ALA A 208 0.68 -18.00 19.22
C ALA A 208 -0.04 -16.64 19.28
N VAL A 209 -1.33 -16.67 19.55
CA VAL A 209 -2.18 -15.52 19.91
C VAL A 209 -2.93 -15.93 21.17
N PRO A 210 -2.91 -15.16 22.26
CA PRO A 210 -3.61 -15.55 23.49
C PRO A 210 -5.11 -15.72 23.24
N ALA A 211 -5.76 -16.57 24.04
CA ALA A 211 -7.20 -16.79 23.93
C ALA A 211 -7.99 -15.52 24.27
N ASN A 212 -9.19 -15.38 23.70
CA ASN A 212 -10.10 -14.29 24.05
C ASN A 212 -10.40 -14.28 25.56
N GLY A 213 -10.46 -13.07 26.15
CA GLY A 213 -10.65 -12.88 27.58
C GLY A 213 -9.40 -13.18 28.43
N ALA A 214 -8.27 -13.57 27.83
CA ALA A 214 -7.01 -13.65 28.55
C ALA A 214 -6.63 -12.26 29.14
N LYS A 215 -6.13 -12.26 30.38
CA LYS A 215 -5.66 -11.06 31.13
C LYS A 215 -6.76 -10.07 31.55
N GLY A 216 -7.90 -10.56 32.07
CA GLY A 216 -9.12 -9.82 32.43
C GLY A 216 -9.05 -8.80 33.59
N GLY A 217 -8.10 -7.87 33.56
CA GLY A 217 -8.09 -6.66 34.39
C GLY A 217 -8.60 -5.45 33.59
N ALA A 218 -7.72 -4.46 33.40
CA ALA A 218 -7.97 -3.24 32.62
C ALA A 218 -7.64 -3.37 31.11
N GLY A 219 -7.17 -4.56 30.68
CA GLY A 219 -6.86 -4.91 29.30
C GLY A 219 -7.41 -6.30 28.97
N GLY A 220 -7.15 -6.80 27.77
CA GLY A 220 -7.60 -8.12 27.37
C GLY A 220 -7.39 -8.43 25.89
N VAL A 221 -7.75 -9.66 25.50
CA VAL A 221 -7.72 -10.11 24.11
C VAL A 221 -9.14 -10.30 23.59
N PHE A 222 -9.46 -9.61 22.51
CA PHE A 222 -10.76 -9.58 21.84
C PHE A 222 -10.56 -9.68 20.33
N VAL A 223 -10.42 -10.91 19.85
CA VAL A 223 -10.09 -11.25 18.47
C VAL A 223 -11.26 -11.96 17.80
N THR A 224 -11.69 -11.49 16.63
CA THR A 224 -12.80 -12.09 15.88
C THR A 224 -12.40 -13.44 15.30
N SER A 225 -11.21 -13.50 14.71
CA SER A 225 -10.63 -14.73 14.14
C SER A 225 -9.11 -14.61 14.07
N VAL A 226 -8.44 -15.77 14.14
CA VAL A 226 -6.99 -15.89 13.94
C VAL A 226 -6.76 -16.71 12.66
N SER A 227 -6.17 -16.09 11.65
CA SER A 227 -5.69 -16.79 10.45
C SER A 227 -4.19 -17.07 10.57
N ARG A 228 -3.77 -18.26 10.12
CA ARG A 228 -2.34 -18.63 10.04
C ARG A 228 -1.70 -18.24 8.71
N SER A 229 -2.50 -17.82 7.74
CA SER A 229 -2.02 -17.38 6.43
C SER A 229 -1.67 -15.90 6.50
N VAL A 230 -0.41 -15.59 6.79
CA VAL A 230 0.08 -14.21 6.82
C VAL A 230 0.83 -13.91 5.53
N PRO A 231 0.41 -12.88 4.75
CA PRO A 231 1.14 -12.45 3.58
C PRO A 231 2.57 -12.02 3.92
N ASP A 232 3.55 -12.41 3.09
CA ASP A 232 4.93 -11.94 3.25
C ASP A 232 5.15 -10.66 2.44
N ILE A 233 4.98 -9.53 3.10
CA ILE A 233 5.14 -8.22 2.47
C ILE A 233 6.61 -7.84 2.52
N THR A 234 7.19 -7.57 1.35
CA THR A 234 8.52 -6.98 1.23
C THR A 234 8.36 -5.48 1.01
N LEU A 235 9.02 -4.67 1.84
CA LEU A 235 9.02 -3.23 1.68
C LEU A 235 9.66 -2.85 0.34
N PRO A 236 9.11 -1.85 -0.38
CA PRO A 236 9.81 -1.22 -1.48
C PRO A 236 11.21 -0.79 -1.03
N THR A 237 12.22 -1.02 -1.86
CA THR A 237 13.58 -0.52 -1.59
C THR A 237 13.79 0.75 -2.39
N ILE A 238 14.24 1.83 -1.76
CA ILE A 238 14.71 3.03 -2.46
C ILE A 238 16.00 2.66 -3.17
N THR A 239 15.96 2.62 -4.51
CA THR A 239 17.15 2.38 -5.33
C THR A 239 17.82 3.70 -5.71
N ASP A 240 19.05 3.62 -6.22
CA ASP A 240 19.75 4.81 -6.70
C ASP A 240 18.99 5.43 -7.89
N GLU A 241 18.43 4.60 -8.77
CA GLU A 241 17.61 5.06 -9.89
C GLU A 241 16.35 5.80 -9.43
N MET A 242 15.70 5.35 -8.35
CA MET A 242 14.54 6.05 -7.79
C MET A 242 14.92 7.44 -7.25
N LEU A 243 16.07 7.55 -6.56
CA LEU A 243 16.57 8.85 -6.09
C LEU A 243 16.91 9.78 -7.25
N GLU A 244 17.54 9.27 -8.31
CA GLU A 244 17.83 10.03 -9.53
C GLU A 244 16.55 10.49 -10.24
N GLN A 245 15.52 9.64 -10.30
CA GLN A 245 14.21 9.99 -10.85
C GLN A 245 13.54 11.11 -10.04
N TRP A 246 13.50 11.01 -8.72
CA TRP A 246 12.92 12.06 -7.87
C TRP A 246 13.72 13.36 -7.90
N ALA A 247 15.05 13.28 -7.96
CA ALA A 247 15.92 14.44 -8.15
C ALA A 247 15.64 15.13 -9.49
N SER A 248 15.59 14.37 -10.58
CA SER A 248 15.27 14.88 -11.92
C SER A 248 13.87 15.50 -11.96
N LYS A 249 12.89 14.85 -11.32
CA LYS A 249 11.52 15.38 -11.18
C LYS A 249 11.51 16.71 -10.43
N SER A 250 12.17 16.82 -9.28
CA SER A 250 12.26 18.07 -8.52
C SER A 250 12.92 19.22 -9.31
N GLN A 251 13.90 18.91 -10.17
CA GLN A 251 14.52 19.89 -11.06
C GLN A 251 13.55 20.33 -12.17
N SER A 252 12.84 19.38 -12.79
CA SER A 252 11.84 19.71 -13.82
C SER A 252 10.66 20.53 -13.26
N GLU A 253 10.17 20.17 -12.08
CA GLU A 253 9.11 20.89 -11.38
C GLU A 253 9.58 22.22 -10.80
N SER A 254 10.88 22.54 -10.85
CA SER A 254 11.38 23.87 -10.51
C SER A 254 11.19 24.88 -11.65
N ILE A 255 10.83 24.41 -12.86
CA ILE A 255 10.79 25.23 -14.09
C ILE A 255 9.53 25.02 -14.94
N ASP A 256 8.65 24.08 -14.58
CA ASP A 256 7.52 23.66 -15.43
C ASP A 256 6.34 24.63 -15.43
N ASN A 257 6.27 25.57 -14.49
CA ASN A 257 5.15 26.48 -14.29
C ASN A 257 3.80 25.76 -14.04
N ILE A 258 3.83 24.56 -13.49
CA ILE A 258 2.67 23.76 -13.10
C ILE A 258 2.61 23.72 -11.55
N MET A 259 1.43 23.43 -10.98
CA MET A 259 1.26 23.26 -9.54
C MET A 259 1.17 21.80 -9.14
N GLY A 260 2.26 21.05 -9.31
CA GLY A 260 2.37 19.62 -8.96
C GLY A 260 1.15 18.75 -9.30
N THR A 261 0.96 17.68 -8.54
CA THR A 261 -0.11 16.67 -8.70
C THR A 261 -0.66 16.24 -7.34
N PRO A 262 -1.93 15.78 -7.26
CA PRO A 262 -2.89 15.57 -8.35
C PRO A 262 -3.39 16.90 -8.91
N ASP A 263 -3.96 16.87 -10.13
CA ASP A 263 -4.59 17.99 -10.86
C ASP A 263 -5.55 18.81 -9.98
N LYS A 264 -5.01 19.64 -9.08
CA LYS A 264 -5.74 20.75 -8.51
C LYS A 264 -5.66 21.78 -9.62
N ASN A 265 -6.78 22.01 -10.30
CA ASN A 265 -6.89 23.02 -11.35
C ASN A 265 -6.81 24.42 -10.71
N LEU A 266 -5.63 24.76 -10.19
CA LEU A 266 -5.25 26.02 -9.57
C LEU A 266 -4.71 26.99 -10.62
N GLY A 267 -4.61 26.56 -11.88
CA GLY A 267 -4.10 27.32 -13.02
C GLY A 267 -2.57 27.29 -13.11
N ALA A 268 -2.02 27.94 -14.13
CA ALA A 268 -0.57 28.04 -14.32
C ALA A 268 0.10 28.71 -13.11
N ASN A 269 1.15 28.06 -12.60
CA ASN A 269 2.08 28.61 -11.64
C ASN A 269 3.02 29.59 -12.36
N LEU A 270 3.51 30.59 -11.65
CA LEU A 270 4.45 31.58 -12.20
C LEU A 270 5.77 31.43 -11.45
N GLU A 271 6.36 30.25 -11.49
CA GLU A 271 7.62 29.93 -10.81
C GLU A 271 8.84 30.39 -11.61
N THR A 272 8.74 30.35 -12.94
CA THR A 272 9.75 30.88 -13.86
C THR A 272 9.11 31.66 -15.00
N SER A 273 9.81 32.65 -15.55
CA SER A 273 9.28 33.47 -16.63
C SER A 273 9.50 32.86 -18.02
N ASN A 274 10.56 32.05 -18.18
CA ASN A 274 10.96 31.45 -19.46
C ASN A 274 11.37 29.97 -19.35
N GLY A 275 10.94 29.25 -18.31
CA GLY A 275 11.37 27.87 -18.06
C GLY A 275 12.83 27.75 -17.61
N GLN A 276 13.39 28.82 -17.02
CA GLN A 276 14.77 28.86 -16.53
C GLN A 276 14.79 28.89 -14.99
N ALA A 277 15.52 27.97 -14.38
CA ALA A 277 15.63 27.88 -12.92
C ALA A 277 16.25 29.14 -12.28
N SER A 278 17.14 29.83 -13.00
CA SER A 278 17.74 31.10 -12.54
C SER A 278 16.71 32.22 -12.35
N ASP A 279 15.56 32.15 -13.04
CA ASP A 279 14.50 33.14 -12.93
C ASP A 279 13.83 33.13 -11.56
N TYR A 280 13.99 32.06 -10.77
CA TYR A 280 13.42 32.00 -9.43
C TYR A 280 13.89 33.16 -8.52
N SER A 281 15.13 33.61 -8.72
CA SER A 281 15.68 34.78 -8.01
C SER A 281 15.21 36.14 -8.58
N LEU A 282 14.69 36.14 -9.81
CA LEU A 282 14.37 37.34 -10.60
C LEU A 282 12.87 37.56 -10.81
N MET A 283 12.04 36.55 -10.58
CA MET A 283 10.58 36.66 -10.58
C MET A 283 10.14 37.47 -9.36
N LYS A 284 10.23 38.78 -9.50
CA LYS A 284 9.46 39.73 -8.69
C LYS A 284 7.99 39.33 -8.83
N PRO A 285 7.23 39.15 -7.73
CA PRO A 285 5.78 39.04 -7.89
C PRO A 285 5.32 40.28 -8.69
N PRO A 286 4.45 40.12 -9.70
CA PRO A 286 4.14 41.22 -10.60
C PRO A 286 3.46 42.35 -9.82
N GLY A 287 4.25 43.36 -9.43
CA GLY A 287 3.74 44.63 -8.91
C GLY A 287 4.31 45.19 -7.60
N THR A 288 5.37 44.67 -6.95
CA THR A 288 5.90 45.34 -5.74
C THR A 288 7.41 45.57 -5.68
N LEU A 289 7.78 46.65 -4.98
CA LEU A 289 9.15 47.15 -4.78
C LEU A 289 9.81 46.59 -3.51
N THR A 290 9.09 45.78 -2.71
CA THR A 290 9.44 45.51 -1.31
C THR A 290 9.89 44.09 -1.00
N TRP A 291 9.69 43.12 -1.91
CA TRP A 291 10.07 41.73 -1.64
C TRP A 291 10.69 41.02 -2.84
N THR A 292 11.75 40.25 -2.58
CA THR A 292 12.45 39.39 -3.54
C THR A 292 12.29 37.94 -3.09
N ARG A 293 11.97 37.03 -4.00
CA ARG A 293 11.89 35.60 -3.71
C ARG A 293 13.20 35.08 -3.13
N ALA A 294 13.08 34.32 -2.04
CA ALA A 294 14.22 33.68 -1.40
C ALA A 294 14.15 32.16 -1.63
N MET A 295 15.31 31.56 -1.90
CA MET A 295 15.49 30.11 -1.92
C MET A 295 15.38 29.53 -0.51
N ALA A 296 15.01 28.26 -0.39
CA ALA A 296 14.89 27.58 0.91
C ALA A 296 16.20 27.59 1.71
N GLN A 297 17.34 27.50 1.03
CA GLN A 297 18.67 27.69 1.63
C GLN A 297 19.11 29.15 1.62
N ALA A 298 19.84 29.58 2.66
CA ALA A 298 20.39 30.93 2.73
C ALA A 298 21.52 31.16 1.71
N THR A 299 22.28 30.10 1.45
CA THR A 299 23.33 30.06 0.44
C THR A 299 23.05 28.88 -0.49
N PRO A 300 22.13 29.04 -1.46
CA PRO A 300 21.74 27.96 -2.36
C PRO A 300 22.92 27.55 -3.23
N THR A 301 23.14 26.23 -3.36
CA THR A 301 24.17 25.66 -4.23
C THR A 301 23.66 25.38 -5.64
N ASN A 302 22.35 25.21 -5.82
CA ASN A 302 21.69 25.00 -7.11
C ASN A 302 20.64 26.10 -7.37
N VAL A 303 20.35 26.37 -8.64
CA VAL A 303 19.34 27.34 -9.07
C VAL A 303 17.91 26.78 -9.03
N ASN A 304 17.74 25.46 -9.11
CA ASN A 304 16.46 24.77 -9.01
C ASN A 304 15.98 24.80 -7.55
N TYR A 305 14.89 25.50 -7.25
CA TYR A 305 14.48 25.79 -5.88
C TYR A 305 13.88 24.60 -5.11
N LYS A 306 13.32 23.60 -5.81
CA LYS A 306 12.90 22.31 -5.22
C LYS A 306 14.04 21.29 -5.11
N PHE A 307 15.20 21.56 -5.71
CA PHE A 307 16.37 20.67 -5.67
C PHE A 307 17.47 21.26 -4.78
N ILE A 308 17.57 20.72 -3.56
CA ILE A 308 18.56 21.12 -2.57
C ILE A 308 19.78 20.20 -2.69
N GLY A 309 20.65 20.50 -3.66
CA GLY A 309 21.80 19.65 -3.98
C GLY A 309 22.93 20.39 -4.68
N ARG A 310 23.86 19.64 -5.30
CA ARG A 310 25.03 20.20 -5.97
C ARG A 310 24.65 21.11 -7.14
N ALA A 311 25.53 22.06 -7.47
CA ALA A 311 25.31 23.03 -8.54
C ALA A 311 25.12 22.40 -9.93
N ASP A 312 25.74 21.25 -10.16
CA ASP A 312 25.68 20.51 -11.43
C ASP A 312 24.41 19.65 -11.58
N GLY A 313 23.53 19.63 -10.57
CA GLY A 313 22.31 18.83 -10.57
C GLY A 313 22.51 17.36 -10.25
N THR A 314 23.75 16.93 -9.97
CA THR A 314 24.05 15.55 -9.55
C THR A 314 23.70 15.32 -8.08
N ILE A 315 23.41 14.07 -7.73
CA ILE A 315 23.15 13.65 -6.36
C ILE A 315 24.32 12.88 -5.77
N SER A 316 24.42 12.87 -4.45
CA SER A 316 25.36 12.02 -3.73
C SER A 316 24.90 10.56 -3.74
N ALA A 317 25.81 9.63 -3.42
CA ALA A 317 25.43 8.24 -3.21
C ALA A 317 24.30 8.12 -2.17
N ARG A 318 23.45 7.10 -2.30
CA ARG A 318 22.30 6.90 -1.41
C ARG A 318 22.71 6.91 0.07
N GLY A 319 22.07 7.78 0.84
CA GLY A 319 22.29 8.01 2.27
C GLY A 319 23.53 8.85 2.60
N ALA A 320 24.26 9.34 1.60
CA ALA A 320 25.50 10.11 1.77
C ALA A 320 25.38 11.57 1.30
N GLY A 321 24.15 12.10 1.24
CA GLY A 321 23.91 13.51 0.93
C GLY A 321 24.65 14.46 1.89
N THR A 322 25.08 15.61 1.36
CA THR A 322 25.85 16.63 2.10
C THR A 322 25.19 18.01 2.12
N THR A 323 24.12 18.21 1.36
CA THR A 323 23.46 19.50 1.15
C THR A 323 22.18 19.55 1.98
N ASN A 324 22.31 20.04 3.22
CA ASN A 324 21.23 19.98 4.19
C ASN A 324 20.17 21.08 3.96
N LEU A 325 18.95 20.79 4.40
CA LEU A 325 17.84 21.73 4.46
C LEU A 325 17.32 21.84 5.90
N THR A 326 17.13 23.07 6.37
CA THR A 326 16.39 23.35 7.60
C THR A 326 15.12 24.11 7.26
N LEU A 327 13.97 23.58 7.66
CA LEU A 327 12.68 24.25 7.64
C LEU A 327 12.40 24.83 9.03
N GLY A 328 12.23 26.14 9.07
CA GLY A 328 11.99 26.91 10.29
C GLY A 328 13.07 27.97 10.57
N GLY A 329 12.67 29.04 11.26
CA GLY A 329 13.50 30.21 11.57
C GLY A 329 13.76 31.18 10.41
N ARG A 330 13.16 30.96 9.22
CA ARG A 330 13.26 31.86 8.07
C ARG A 330 12.20 31.60 7.01
N SER A 331 11.50 32.65 6.58
CA SER A 331 10.57 32.56 5.44
C SER A 331 11.30 32.44 4.10
N PHE A 332 10.76 31.66 3.16
CA PHE A 332 11.25 31.55 1.78
C PHE A 332 10.11 31.25 0.81
N GLY A 333 10.35 31.46 -0.49
CA GLY A 333 9.32 31.34 -1.52
C GLY A 333 8.17 32.33 -1.31
N ALA A 334 7.14 32.23 -2.15
CA ALA A 334 5.91 33.01 -2.07
C ALA A 334 4.67 32.11 -2.10
N TRP A 335 3.57 32.58 -1.54
CA TRP A 335 2.29 31.87 -1.54
C TRP A 335 1.15 32.81 -1.85
N GLY A 336 0.23 32.39 -2.73
CA GLY A 336 -1.02 33.10 -2.95
C GLY A 336 -1.99 32.91 -1.79
N SER A 337 -3.12 33.61 -1.87
CA SER A 337 -4.22 33.35 -0.94
C SER A 337 -4.74 31.93 -1.16
N VAL A 338 -5.16 31.25 -0.11
CA VAL A 338 -5.72 29.90 -0.19
C VAL A 338 -7.10 29.92 0.43
N THR A 339 -8.13 29.54 -0.32
CA THR A 339 -9.46 29.30 0.21
C THR A 339 -9.64 27.81 0.46
N THR A 340 -9.78 27.44 1.73
CA THR A 340 -10.05 26.05 2.11
C THR A 340 -11.50 25.67 1.74
N THR A 341 -11.78 24.37 1.65
CA THR A 341 -13.12 23.83 1.33
C THR A 341 -14.26 24.32 2.23
N ASP A 342 -13.95 24.73 3.47
CA ASP A 342 -14.87 25.32 4.44
C ASP A 342 -14.98 26.85 4.35
N GLY A 343 -14.39 27.46 3.33
CA GLY A 343 -14.51 28.89 3.03
C GLY A 343 -13.56 29.81 3.81
N ILE A 344 -12.59 29.26 4.56
CA ILE A 344 -11.57 30.07 5.23
C ILE A 344 -10.55 30.53 4.18
N SER A 345 -10.39 31.85 4.06
CA SER A 345 -9.37 32.44 3.19
C SER A 345 -8.11 32.78 3.99
N LEU A 346 -7.00 32.17 3.61
CA LEU A 346 -5.67 32.52 4.07
C LEU A 346 -5.08 33.60 3.16
N PRO A 347 -4.42 34.64 3.71
CA PRO A 347 -3.87 35.71 2.90
C PRO A 347 -2.66 35.23 2.09
N ALA A 348 -2.45 35.85 0.93
CA ALA A 348 -1.21 35.72 0.18
C ALA A 348 -0.04 36.31 0.97
N GLY A 349 1.15 35.78 0.75
CA GLY A 349 2.36 36.28 1.37
C GLY A 349 3.62 35.89 0.60
N PRO A 350 4.77 36.45 0.99
CA PRO A 350 4.93 37.47 2.04
C PRO A 350 4.40 38.86 1.62
N THR A 351 4.28 39.80 2.56
CA THR A 351 3.68 41.14 2.34
C THR A 351 4.20 41.83 1.07
N GLY A 352 3.28 42.17 0.17
CA GLY A 352 3.62 42.72 -1.15
C GLY A 352 3.63 41.67 -2.28
N ALA A 353 3.47 40.38 -1.98
CA ALA A 353 3.11 39.37 -2.96
C ALA A 353 1.62 39.51 -3.35
N ASN A 354 1.28 40.54 -4.15
CA ASN A 354 -0.07 40.68 -4.69
C ASN A 354 -0.24 39.71 -5.87
N TYR A 355 -0.53 38.45 -5.57
CA TYR A 355 -1.05 37.54 -6.59
C TYR A 355 -2.52 37.86 -6.82
N THR A 356 -2.87 38.34 -8.01
CA THR A 356 -4.26 38.53 -8.46
C THR A 356 -5.00 37.21 -8.69
N LEU A 357 -4.41 36.09 -8.31
CA LEU A 357 -4.87 34.74 -8.59
C LEU A 357 -4.95 34.01 -7.24
N ALA A 358 -6.09 34.14 -6.58
CA ALA A 358 -6.39 33.35 -5.40
C ALA A 358 -6.25 31.86 -5.74
N ASN A 359 -5.67 31.11 -4.80
CA ASN A 359 -5.29 29.70 -4.88
C ASN A 359 -4.03 29.35 -5.68
N LYS A 360 -3.14 30.31 -5.98
CA LYS A 360 -1.84 30.07 -6.63
C LYS A 360 -0.66 30.37 -5.69
N HIS A 361 -0.02 29.35 -5.12
CA HIS A 361 1.20 29.47 -4.33
C HIS A 361 2.41 28.91 -5.10
N ASP A 362 3.64 29.30 -4.74
CA ASP A 362 4.80 28.53 -5.18
C ASP A 362 4.67 27.13 -4.56
N ASP A 363 5.06 26.11 -5.31
CA ASP A 363 4.91 24.72 -4.91
C ASP A 363 5.87 24.32 -3.79
N PHE A 364 6.77 25.22 -3.37
CA PHE A 364 7.58 25.03 -2.17
C PHE A 364 7.94 26.37 -1.54
N ALA A 365 7.22 26.73 -0.49
CA ALA A 365 7.42 27.97 0.25
C ALA A 365 7.18 27.77 1.76
N TYR A 366 7.82 28.58 2.60
CA TYR A 366 7.63 28.54 4.04
C TYR A 366 7.36 29.94 4.59
N ASP A 367 6.27 30.04 5.35
CA ASP A 367 5.85 31.20 6.12
C ASP A 367 6.26 31.01 7.58
N ASP A 368 7.41 31.55 7.94
CA ASP A 368 7.97 31.49 9.29
C ASP A 368 7.14 32.27 10.32
N VAL A 369 6.43 33.31 9.88
CA VAL A 369 5.59 34.11 10.79
C VAL A 369 4.40 33.30 11.28
N ASN A 370 3.83 32.46 10.41
CA ASN A 370 2.67 31.61 10.73
C ASN A 370 3.01 30.13 10.89
N ASN A 371 4.30 29.76 10.85
CA ASN A 371 4.81 28.40 10.82
C ASN A 371 4.07 27.50 9.83
N ARG A 372 4.07 27.89 8.56
CA ARG A 372 3.29 27.21 7.53
C ARG A 372 4.12 26.89 6.29
N LEU A 373 4.21 25.60 5.98
CA LEU A 373 4.79 25.08 4.77
C LEU A 373 3.72 25.00 3.67
N TYR A 374 3.99 25.57 2.51
CA TYR A 374 3.23 25.35 1.28
C TYR A 374 4.05 24.40 0.42
N ILE A 375 3.45 23.27 0.05
CA ILE A 375 4.14 22.23 -0.70
C ILE A 375 3.23 21.56 -1.73
N SER A 376 3.72 21.45 -2.96
CA SER A 376 3.14 20.67 -4.04
C SER A 376 4.25 19.94 -4.80
N GLY A 377 3.95 18.73 -5.29
CA GLY A 377 4.91 17.96 -6.09
C GLY A 377 6.09 17.42 -5.27
N THR A 378 7.31 17.50 -5.80
CA THR A 378 8.50 16.82 -5.31
C THR A 378 9.62 17.79 -4.96
N VAL A 379 10.02 17.81 -3.69
CA VAL A 379 11.23 18.48 -3.20
C VAL A 379 12.29 17.42 -2.93
N PHE A 380 13.50 17.61 -3.46
CA PHE A 380 14.62 16.70 -3.23
C PHE A 380 15.70 17.39 -2.40
N VAL A 381 16.19 16.72 -1.35
CA VAL A 381 17.27 17.18 -0.48
C VAL A 381 18.41 16.18 -0.55
N ASP A 382 19.52 16.56 -1.16
CA ASP A 382 20.74 15.75 -1.23
C ASP A 382 21.56 15.87 0.06
N GLY A 383 20.93 15.64 1.22
CA GLY A 383 21.49 15.85 2.56
C GLY A 383 20.47 15.52 3.64
N SER A 384 20.66 16.06 4.85
CA SER A 384 19.66 15.92 5.92
C SER A 384 18.55 16.98 5.82
N LEU A 385 17.37 16.62 6.30
CA LEU A 385 16.25 17.54 6.51
C LEU A 385 16.06 17.76 8.00
N THR A 386 15.99 19.01 8.44
CA THR A 386 15.61 19.38 9.81
C THR A 386 14.37 20.25 9.79
N ILE A 387 13.29 19.80 10.43
CA ILE A 387 12.11 20.62 10.74
C ILE A 387 12.31 21.12 12.17
N SER A 388 12.68 22.39 12.33
CA SER A 388 13.18 22.92 13.61
C SER A 388 12.11 23.32 14.61
N GLU A 389 10.86 23.50 14.16
CA GLU A 389 9.78 24.03 14.98
C GLU A 389 8.42 23.40 14.64
N ASN A 390 7.40 23.76 15.41
CA ASN A 390 6.03 23.35 15.14
C ASN A 390 5.53 24.03 13.86
N MET A 391 5.12 23.26 12.86
CA MET A 391 4.58 23.79 11.63
C MET A 391 3.30 23.10 11.18
N THR A 392 2.50 23.86 10.44
CA THR A 392 1.40 23.33 9.64
C THR A 392 1.80 23.26 8.18
N TYR A 393 1.15 22.40 7.38
CA TYR A 393 1.36 22.38 5.94
C TYR A 393 0.06 22.52 5.15
N ILE A 394 0.18 23.07 3.95
CA ILE A 394 -0.86 23.23 2.94
C ILE A 394 -0.34 22.67 1.63
N GLY A 395 -1.19 21.92 0.94
CA GLY A 395 -0.87 21.33 -0.36
C GLY A 395 -0.58 19.83 -0.26
N ASN A 396 -0.08 19.29 -1.36
CA ASN A 396 0.13 17.86 -1.56
C ASN A 396 1.50 17.63 -2.19
N GLY A 397 2.48 17.24 -1.40
CA GLY A 397 3.82 17.03 -1.92
C GLY A 397 4.71 16.16 -1.03
N SER A 398 5.80 15.71 -1.62
CA SER A 398 6.82 14.88 -0.98
C SER A 398 8.12 15.65 -0.82
N ILE A 399 8.78 15.46 0.32
CA ILE A 399 10.18 15.79 0.51
C ILE A 399 10.97 14.47 0.56
N VAL A 400 11.77 14.25 -0.48
CA VAL A 400 12.69 13.13 -0.60
C VAL A 400 14.06 13.56 -0.08
N VAL A 401 14.58 12.85 0.90
CA VAL A 401 15.77 13.25 1.66
C VAL A 401 16.83 12.16 1.54
N ASN A 402 17.94 12.46 0.86
CA ASN A 402 19.10 11.57 0.70
C ASN A 402 20.02 11.57 1.94
N GLY A 403 19.40 11.44 3.11
CA GLY A 403 20.05 11.59 4.41
C GLY A 403 19.03 11.48 5.55
N PRO A 404 19.44 11.67 6.80
CA PRO A 404 18.53 11.56 7.94
C PRO A 404 17.52 12.71 7.97
N VAL A 405 16.33 12.43 8.52
CA VAL A 405 15.27 13.42 8.74
C VAL A 405 15.13 13.67 10.24
N TYR A 406 15.15 14.92 10.65
CA TYR A 406 14.94 15.36 12.03
C TYR A 406 13.67 16.20 12.14
N ILE A 407 12.74 15.77 12.97
CA ILE A 407 11.47 16.43 13.22
C ILE A 407 11.46 16.88 14.68
N ASN A 408 11.76 18.16 14.93
CA ASN A 408 11.92 18.72 16.28
C ASN A 408 10.65 19.43 16.79
N GLY A 409 9.59 19.50 15.97
CA GLY A 409 8.28 20.03 16.34
C GLY A 409 7.15 19.29 15.65
N THR A 410 5.91 19.65 16.00
CA THR A 410 4.70 19.08 15.38
C THR A 410 4.62 19.43 13.90
N VAL A 411 4.10 18.51 13.07
CA VAL A 411 3.98 18.65 11.61
C VAL A 411 2.64 18.08 11.16
N ARG A 412 1.68 18.93 10.82
CA ARG A 412 0.30 18.52 10.54
C ARG A 412 -0.35 19.39 9.47
N PRO A 413 -1.42 18.93 8.79
CA PRO A 413 -2.11 19.79 7.84
C PRO A 413 -2.67 21.01 8.56
N TYR A 414 -2.79 22.13 7.83
CA TYR A 414 -3.47 23.31 8.33
C TYR A 414 -4.93 22.98 8.67
N GLY A 415 -5.37 23.42 9.86
CA GLY A 415 -6.75 23.28 10.28
C GLY A 415 -7.05 22.00 11.08
N THR A 416 -8.27 21.50 10.92
CA THR A 416 -8.71 20.23 11.55
C THR A 416 -8.35 19.02 10.67
N ASN A 417 -8.39 17.80 11.24
CA ASN A 417 -8.18 16.56 10.48
C ASN A 417 -9.10 16.48 9.25
N THR A 418 -10.39 16.72 9.47
CA THR A 418 -11.42 16.71 8.41
C THR A 418 -11.16 17.78 7.35
N GLN A 419 -10.67 18.95 7.75
CA GLN A 419 -10.32 20.02 6.81
C GLN A 419 -9.13 19.62 5.95
N GLY A 420 -8.05 19.08 6.55
CA GLY A 420 -6.91 18.57 5.81
C GLY A 420 -7.29 17.47 4.81
N GLU A 421 -8.11 16.52 5.23
CA GLU A 421 -8.63 15.42 4.39
C GLU A 421 -9.51 15.94 3.24
N SER A 422 -10.44 16.86 3.52
CA SER A 422 -11.34 17.44 2.51
C SER A 422 -10.57 18.26 1.46
N ASN A 423 -9.51 18.97 1.88
CA ASN A 423 -8.64 19.72 0.98
C ASN A 423 -7.56 18.85 0.32
N LYS A 424 -7.53 17.54 0.61
CA LYS A 424 -6.52 16.60 0.10
C LYS A 424 -5.10 17.08 0.39
N TYR A 425 -4.86 17.55 1.62
CA TYR A 425 -3.54 17.97 2.07
C TYR A 425 -2.77 16.76 2.61
N ALA A 426 -1.57 16.53 2.06
CA ALA A 426 -0.68 15.47 2.47
C ALA A 426 0.78 15.90 2.33
N LEU A 427 1.58 15.61 3.36
CA LEU A 427 3.02 15.73 3.32
C LEU A 427 3.63 14.32 3.30
N GLY A 428 4.38 14.02 2.26
CA GLY A 428 5.22 12.83 2.14
C GLY A 428 6.63 13.12 2.64
N LEU A 429 7.19 12.29 3.51
CA LEU A 429 8.62 12.33 3.86
C LEU A 429 9.25 10.99 3.53
N VAL A 430 10.31 11.00 2.73
CA VAL A 430 10.99 9.78 2.27
C VAL A 430 12.48 9.87 2.61
N THR A 431 13.02 8.83 3.25
CA THR A 431 14.47 8.70 3.47
C THR A 431 14.95 7.25 3.33
N PRO A 432 16.14 7.01 2.73
CA PRO A 432 16.79 5.71 2.73
C PRO A 432 17.54 5.41 4.05
N VAL A 433 17.63 6.38 4.96
CA VAL A 433 18.32 6.27 6.26
C VAL A 433 17.27 6.29 7.38
N ASP A 434 17.54 6.99 8.48
CA ASP A 434 16.70 7.06 9.67
C ASP A 434 15.90 8.37 9.72
N MET A 435 14.78 8.34 10.44
CA MET A 435 13.96 9.49 10.78
C MET A 435 13.87 9.61 12.30
N TYR A 436 14.04 10.82 12.82
CA TYR A 436 14.05 11.12 14.25
C TYR A 436 12.97 12.15 14.58
N VAL A 437 11.97 11.74 15.36
CA VAL A 437 10.94 12.61 15.93
C VAL A 437 11.39 12.99 17.34
N ASN A 438 12.09 14.12 17.45
CA ASN A 438 12.83 14.55 18.64
C ASN A 438 12.05 15.52 19.53
N PHE A 439 10.75 15.30 19.67
CA PHE A 439 9.93 16.05 20.62
C PHE A 439 9.07 15.10 21.44
N SER A 440 8.58 15.60 22.58
CA SER A 440 7.63 14.89 23.41
C SER A 440 6.30 15.63 23.40
N SER A 441 5.20 14.89 23.35
CA SER A 441 3.85 15.46 23.48
C SER A 441 3.22 15.03 24.80
N ASN A 442 2.11 15.67 25.12
CA ASN A 442 1.24 15.20 26.19
C ASN A 442 0.52 13.94 25.72
N ASN A 443 0.27 13.00 26.63
CA ASN A 443 -0.52 11.80 26.34
C ASN A 443 -2.01 12.15 26.21
N ASN A 444 -2.36 12.89 25.16
CA ASN A 444 -3.69 13.43 24.90
C ASN A 444 -4.71 12.38 24.45
N TYR A 445 -4.29 11.13 24.27
CA TYR A 445 -5.12 9.97 23.89
C TYR A 445 -5.30 8.98 25.03
N ALA A 446 -4.73 9.23 26.21
CA ALA A 446 -4.98 8.42 27.39
C ALA A 446 -6.49 8.35 27.69
N ASN A 447 -6.99 7.14 27.93
CA ASN A 447 -8.38 6.86 28.30
C ASN A 447 -9.44 7.31 27.30
N LYS A 448 -9.08 7.54 26.03
CA LYS A 448 -10.02 7.86 24.96
C LYS A 448 -10.39 6.62 24.15
N SER A 449 -11.61 6.60 23.63
CA SER A 449 -12.04 5.64 22.61
C SER A 449 -11.34 5.86 21.27
N ALA A 450 -11.37 4.87 20.38
CA ALA A 450 -10.75 4.99 19.06
C ALA A 450 -11.26 6.20 18.25
N ASP A 451 -12.55 6.49 18.33
CA ASP A 451 -13.18 7.63 17.63
C ASP A 451 -12.73 8.98 18.21
N GLU A 452 -12.64 9.09 19.54
CA GLU A 452 -12.12 10.29 20.19
C GLU A 452 -10.63 10.52 19.86
N ILE A 453 -9.86 9.44 19.70
CA ILE A 453 -8.45 9.55 19.29
C ILE A 453 -8.36 9.99 17.82
N ARG A 454 -9.20 9.49 16.92
CA ARG A 454 -9.27 9.97 15.53
C ARG A 454 -9.68 11.44 15.42
N ALA A 455 -10.53 11.91 16.32
CA ALA A 455 -10.94 13.32 16.35
C ALA A 455 -9.85 14.23 16.97
N THR A 456 -8.91 13.67 17.72
CA THR A 456 -7.84 14.43 18.37
C THR A 456 -6.87 14.97 17.32
N THR A 457 -6.45 16.23 17.49
CA THR A 457 -5.47 16.85 16.62
C THR A 457 -4.12 16.13 16.78
N PRO A 458 -3.53 15.62 15.68
CA PRO A 458 -2.26 14.93 15.73
C PRO A 458 -1.09 15.88 15.99
N ASP A 459 -0.01 15.30 16.51
CA ASP A 459 1.31 15.95 16.55
C ASP A 459 2.00 15.81 15.20
N LEU A 460 1.84 14.65 14.55
CA LEU A 460 2.34 14.37 13.21
C LEU A 460 1.23 13.85 12.32
N ALA A 461 1.09 14.39 11.12
CA ALA A 461 0.18 13.84 10.12
C ALA A 461 0.80 13.83 8.73
N GLY A 462 0.74 12.70 8.04
CA GLY A 462 1.32 12.57 6.70
C GLY A 462 1.62 11.13 6.30
N ALA A 463 2.43 11.01 5.26
CA ALA A 463 2.91 9.76 4.70
C ALA A 463 4.42 9.67 4.94
N PHE A 464 4.85 8.81 5.86
CA PHE A 464 6.26 8.71 6.27
C PHE A 464 6.84 7.38 5.79
N PHE A 465 7.83 7.46 4.89
CA PHE A 465 8.58 6.31 4.40
C PHE A 465 10.04 6.39 4.86
N CYS A 466 10.51 5.35 5.54
CA CYS A 466 11.86 5.27 6.07
C CYS A 466 12.41 3.85 5.87
N GLN A 467 13.48 3.69 5.09
CA GLN A 467 14.07 2.34 4.95
C GLN A 467 14.76 1.86 6.22
N GLY A 468 15.33 2.80 7.00
CA GLY A 468 15.96 2.53 8.28
C GLY A 468 14.95 2.48 9.41
N THR A 469 15.27 3.18 10.50
CA THR A 469 14.44 3.25 11.70
C THR A 469 13.76 4.60 11.81
N VAL A 470 12.47 4.59 12.17
CA VAL A 470 11.79 5.79 12.67
C VAL A 470 11.85 5.77 14.19
N HIS A 471 12.57 6.71 14.76
CA HIS A 471 12.68 6.93 16.20
C HIS A 471 11.64 7.95 16.64
N PHE A 472 10.78 7.59 17.57
CA PHE A 472 9.83 8.49 18.18
C PHE A 472 10.30 8.97 19.55
N GLY A 473 9.96 10.21 19.88
CA GLY A 473 10.00 10.72 21.25
C GLY A 473 8.80 10.24 22.06
N ASN A 474 8.56 10.87 23.21
CA ASN A 474 7.53 10.42 24.14
C ASN A 474 6.14 10.88 23.74
N ASN A 475 5.19 9.94 23.73
CA ASN A 475 3.77 10.16 23.53
C ASN A 475 3.29 10.82 22.20
N PRO A 476 4.02 10.89 21.07
CA PRO A 476 3.49 11.56 19.88
C PRO A 476 2.25 10.83 19.35
N LEU A 477 1.21 11.58 18.95
CA LEU A 477 0.10 11.08 18.15
C LEU A 477 0.37 11.32 16.67
N VAL A 478 0.51 10.23 15.92
CA VAL A 478 0.79 10.21 14.49
C VAL A 478 -0.46 9.75 13.74
N ARG A 479 -0.93 10.56 12.80
CA ARG A 479 -2.05 10.22 11.90
C ARG A 479 -1.56 10.02 10.47
N GLY A 480 -2.02 8.98 9.79
CA GLY A 480 -1.59 8.66 8.43
C GLY A 480 -0.91 7.30 8.38
N SER A 481 0.22 7.22 7.70
CA SER A 481 0.96 5.96 7.55
C SER A 481 2.44 6.15 7.78
N VAL A 482 2.99 5.31 8.66
CA VAL A 482 4.42 5.15 8.88
C VAL A 482 4.82 3.80 8.31
N ILE A 483 5.65 3.83 7.27
CA ILE A 483 6.23 2.66 6.63
C ILE A 483 7.71 2.69 6.92
N ALA A 484 8.17 1.82 7.83
CA ALA A 484 9.53 1.82 8.29
C ALA A 484 10.17 0.42 8.28
N GLY A 485 11.49 0.39 8.08
CA GLY A 485 12.29 -0.80 8.38
C GLY A 485 12.14 -1.23 9.84
N LYS A 486 12.16 -0.25 10.75
CA LYS A 486 11.86 -0.45 12.17
C LYS A 486 11.13 0.77 12.73
N ILE A 487 10.19 0.54 13.63
CA ILE A 487 9.59 1.59 14.45
C ILE A 487 10.13 1.45 15.87
N ASP A 488 10.82 2.48 16.34
CA ASP A 488 11.33 2.56 17.70
C ASP A 488 10.62 3.69 18.43
N SER A 489 9.84 3.36 19.45
CA SER A 489 9.05 4.36 20.16
C SER A 489 9.89 5.26 21.07
N GLY A 490 11.17 4.93 21.33
CA GLY A 490 12.16 5.71 22.10
C GLY A 490 11.82 5.95 23.59
N GLY A 491 10.54 5.93 23.93
CA GLY A 491 9.93 6.04 25.25
C GLY A 491 8.44 5.71 25.19
N PRO A 492 7.66 6.01 26.24
CA PRO A 492 6.34 5.42 26.38
C PRO A 492 5.26 6.05 25.49
N ASN A 493 4.33 5.18 25.09
CA ASN A 493 2.95 5.42 24.68
C ASN A 493 2.70 6.09 23.33
N MET A 494 3.63 6.15 22.37
CA MET A 494 3.35 6.68 21.03
C MET A 494 2.01 6.15 20.45
N CYS A 495 1.24 6.97 19.74
CA CYS A 495 -0.03 6.55 19.15
C CYS A 495 0.00 6.63 17.63
N LEU A 496 -0.28 5.53 16.95
CA LEU A 496 -0.40 5.44 15.50
C LEU A 496 -1.88 5.32 15.12
N VAL A 497 -2.37 6.27 14.33
CA VAL A 497 -3.74 6.32 13.82
C VAL A 497 -3.68 6.27 12.31
N THR A 498 -4.20 5.20 11.74
CA THR A 498 -4.22 5.06 10.28
C THR A 498 -5.26 5.99 9.66
N ASN A 499 -4.89 6.72 8.60
CA ASN A 499 -5.85 7.49 7.81
C ASN A 499 -6.26 6.68 6.56
N PRO A 500 -7.48 6.11 6.50
CA PRO A 500 -7.89 5.27 5.39
C PRO A 500 -8.08 6.05 4.07
N LEU A 501 -8.25 7.38 4.14
CA LEU A 501 -8.42 8.23 2.97
C LEU A 501 -7.09 8.63 2.33
N LEU A 502 -5.96 8.50 3.06
CA LEU A 502 -4.66 8.97 2.62
C LEU A 502 -4.27 8.49 1.21
N PRO A 503 -4.49 7.21 0.81
CA PRO A 503 -4.16 6.78 -0.55
C PRO A 503 -4.87 7.50 -1.69
N THR A 504 -6.04 8.09 -1.44
CA THR A 504 -6.82 8.79 -2.48
C THR A 504 -6.22 10.15 -2.85
N TYR A 505 -5.20 10.60 -2.11
CA TYR A 505 -4.48 11.83 -2.34
C TYR A 505 -3.01 11.72 -1.87
N LEU A 506 -2.36 10.57 -2.08
CA LEU A 506 -0.93 10.47 -1.78
C LEU A 506 -0.10 11.38 -2.69
N PRO A 507 0.95 12.02 -2.14
CA PRO A 507 2.00 12.61 -2.96
C PRO A 507 2.65 11.57 -3.88
N GLU A 508 2.95 11.94 -5.12
CA GLU A 508 3.44 10.99 -6.13
C GLU A 508 4.84 10.44 -5.86
N SER A 509 5.70 11.23 -5.22
CA SER A 509 7.09 10.84 -4.95
C SER A 509 7.20 10.07 -3.63
N LEU A 510 6.45 8.97 -3.56
CA LEU A 510 6.42 8.04 -2.45
C LEU A 510 6.54 6.61 -3.01
N PRO A 511 7.27 5.69 -2.36
CA PRO A 511 7.34 4.31 -2.83
C PRO A 511 5.97 3.62 -2.82
N GLY A 512 5.64 2.93 -3.92
CA GLY A 512 4.42 2.11 -4.00
C GLY A 512 3.10 2.91 -4.05
N VAL A 513 3.12 4.17 -4.51
CA VAL A 513 1.91 4.98 -4.71
C VAL A 513 0.94 4.36 -5.72
N ASP A 514 1.47 3.82 -6.82
CA ASP A 514 0.64 3.46 -7.98
C ASP A 514 -0.09 2.11 -7.86
N ARG A 515 0.18 1.31 -6.82
CA ARG A 515 -0.29 -0.09 -6.77
C ARG A 515 -0.58 -0.59 -5.36
N GLY A 516 -1.73 -1.25 -5.19
CA GLY A 516 -1.94 -2.17 -4.08
C GLY A 516 -1.13 -3.45 -4.27
N LEU A 517 -0.77 -4.09 -3.16
CA LEU A 517 -0.13 -5.39 -3.13
C LEU A 517 -1.20 -6.47 -3.27
N LEU A 518 -1.20 -7.13 -4.43
CA LEU A 518 -1.99 -8.33 -4.66
C LEU A 518 -1.15 -9.56 -4.30
N MET A 519 -1.65 -10.40 -3.41
CA MET A 519 -0.94 -11.58 -2.94
C MET A 519 -1.83 -12.81 -3.10
N PRO A 520 -1.46 -13.77 -3.96
CA PRO A 520 -2.28 -14.94 -4.21
C PRO A 520 -2.35 -15.81 -2.95
N GLY A 521 -3.56 -16.20 -2.59
CA GLY A 521 -3.85 -17.19 -1.55
C GLY A 521 -4.23 -18.53 -2.18
N LEU A 522 -5.34 -19.10 -1.74
CA LEU A 522 -5.81 -20.41 -2.17
C LEU A 522 -6.38 -20.39 -3.60
N TRP A 523 -5.93 -21.31 -4.45
CA TRP A 523 -6.51 -21.57 -5.76
C TRP A 523 -7.25 -22.91 -5.75
N THR A 524 -8.47 -22.93 -6.28
CA THR A 524 -9.27 -24.16 -6.41
C THR A 524 -9.95 -24.22 -7.78
N ARG A 525 -10.07 -25.44 -8.31
CA ARG A 525 -10.86 -25.78 -9.49
C ARG A 525 -12.01 -26.69 -9.05
N GLY A 526 -13.20 -26.47 -9.59
CA GLY A 526 -14.40 -27.23 -9.23
C GLY A 526 -15.42 -27.33 -10.35
#